data_AF-A0A967JBY7-F1
#
_entry.id   AF-A0A967JBY7-F1
#
_cell.length_a   1.000
_cell.length_b   1.000
_cell.length_c   1.000
_cell.angle_alpha   90.00
_cell.angle_beta   90.00
_cell.angle_gamma   90.00
#
_symmetry.space_group_name_H-M   'P 1'
#
loop_
_entity.id
_entity.type
_entity.pdbx_description
1 polymer ?
#
loop_
_entity_poly.entity_id
_entity_poly.type
_entity_poly.pdbx_seq_one_letter_code
_entity_poly.pdbx_strand_id
1 'polypeptide(L)'
;MKHRYAAVPAIPLILALTAAPVAAQDAAAPAVAAVAASQSAAGEILACYTPASGTLYIVGAEGAPAECAGQHLSITWNQVGPQGPEGPAGPQGPEGPAGPQGPEGPQGPQGPEGPSGFATTYLVTNSVSLAANTLTFLSVDCQTGEIAIRGGFFASAGGVEIRRAYYPVGYRYQVGFRNTNSVSVTVSVSAVCVDGAVYSR
;
A
#
# COMPACT_ATOMS: atom_id res chain seq x y z
N MET A 1 -59.41 -29.60 -16.20
CA MET A 1 -60.16 -28.69 -15.30
C MET A 1 -59.29 -27.47 -15.02
N LYS A 2 -59.83 -26.26 -15.29
CA LYS A 2 -59.59 -24.94 -14.65
C LYS A 2 -58.12 -24.47 -14.46
N HIS A 3 -57.64 -23.55 -15.29
CA HIS A 3 -57.59 -22.07 -15.11
C HIS A 3 -56.22 -21.60 -14.62
N ARG A 4 -55.41 -21.02 -15.51
CA ARG A 4 -55.22 -19.56 -15.73
C ARG A 4 -54.66 -18.84 -14.49
N TYR A 5 -53.48 -18.24 -14.60
CA TYR A 5 -53.25 -16.79 -14.44
C TYR A 5 -51.88 -16.40 -15.02
N ALA A 6 -51.89 -15.40 -15.89
CA ALA A 6 -50.75 -14.80 -16.54
C ALA A 6 -50.22 -13.62 -15.72
N ALA A 7 -48.90 -13.43 -15.66
CA ALA A 7 -48.26 -12.21 -15.19
C ALA A 7 -47.57 -11.53 -16.38
N VAL A 8 -48.04 -10.33 -16.72
CA VAL A 8 -47.49 -9.42 -17.74
C VAL A 8 -46.65 -8.36 -17.01
N PRO A 9 -45.44 -8.00 -17.48
CA PRO A 9 -44.60 -7.01 -16.79
C PRO A 9 -45.03 -5.58 -17.13
N ALA A 10 -45.03 -4.72 -16.11
CA ALA A 10 -45.39 -3.31 -16.17
C ALA A 10 -44.23 -2.45 -16.68
N ILE A 11 -44.56 -1.53 -17.59
CA ILE A 11 -43.71 -0.51 -18.23
C ILE A 11 -43.65 0.73 -17.32
N PRO A 12 -42.48 1.35 -17.05
CA PRO A 12 -42.41 2.59 -16.28
C PRO A 12 -42.61 3.81 -17.19
N LEU A 13 -43.57 4.66 -16.83
CA LEU A 13 -43.90 5.93 -17.48
C LEU A 13 -43.09 7.06 -16.82
N ILE A 14 -42.28 7.74 -17.63
CA ILE A 14 -41.44 8.89 -17.27
C ILE A 14 -42.33 10.16 -17.18
N LEU A 15 -42.32 10.85 -16.05
CA LEU A 15 -42.94 12.17 -15.88
C LEU A 15 -41.83 13.22 -15.67
N ALA A 16 -41.56 14.02 -16.70
CA ALA A 16 -40.62 15.13 -16.66
C ALA A 16 -41.32 16.41 -16.17
N LEU A 17 -40.81 17.00 -15.09
CA LEU A 17 -41.24 18.30 -14.56
C LEU A 17 -40.35 19.38 -15.19
N THR A 18 -40.90 20.28 -16.01
CA THR A 18 -40.20 21.48 -16.51
C THR A 18 -40.82 22.71 -15.86
N ALA A 19 -39.98 23.51 -15.18
CA ALA A 19 -40.35 24.81 -14.64
C ALA A 19 -39.84 25.91 -15.58
N ALA A 20 -40.75 26.77 -16.04
CA ALA A 20 -40.46 27.94 -16.86
C ALA A 20 -39.96 29.12 -15.99
N PRO A 21 -39.02 29.96 -16.47
CA PRO A 21 -38.68 31.22 -15.81
C PRO A 21 -39.62 32.35 -16.25
N VAL A 22 -40.04 33.16 -15.28
CA VAL A 22 -40.91 34.33 -15.40
C VAL A 22 -40.11 35.52 -15.96
N ALA A 23 -40.65 36.16 -16.99
CA ALA A 23 -40.16 37.43 -17.54
C ALA A 23 -40.59 38.60 -16.64
N ALA A 24 -39.64 39.45 -16.26
CA ALA A 24 -39.90 40.74 -15.65
C ALA A 24 -39.87 41.83 -16.73
N GLN A 25 -40.94 42.62 -16.80
CA GLN A 25 -41.07 43.84 -17.59
C GLN A 25 -40.66 45.03 -16.74
N ASP A 26 -39.98 46.03 -17.31
CA ASP A 26 -40.03 47.39 -16.77
C ASP A 26 -39.97 48.48 -17.86
N ALA A 27 -41.06 49.26 -17.84
CA ALA A 27 -41.26 50.70 -18.04
C ALA A 27 -40.52 51.49 -19.15
N ALA A 28 -41.34 52.11 -20.01
CA ALA A 28 -41.02 53.22 -20.91
C ALA A 28 -41.14 54.59 -20.21
N ALA A 29 -40.29 55.56 -20.61
CA ALA A 29 -40.44 57.01 -20.38
C ALA A 29 -39.70 57.79 -21.50
N PRO A 30 -40.06 59.06 -21.78
CA PRO A 30 -40.37 59.52 -23.15
C PRO A 30 -39.22 60.16 -23.95
N ALA A 31 -39.42 60.18 -25.27
CA ALA A 31 -38.55 60.75 -26.28
C ALA A 31 -38.46 62.29 -26.20
N VAL A 32 -37.24 62.81 -26.08
CA VAL A 32 -36.86 64.14 -26.57
C VAL A 32 -36.18 63.92 -27.92
N ALA A 33 -36.74 64.51 -28.98
CA ALA A 33 -36.24 64.39 -30.34
C ALA A 33 -34.84 65.04 -30.45
N ALA A 34 -33.79 64.22 -30.34
CA ALA A 34 -32.49 64.56 -30.89
C ALA A 34 -32.61 64.46 -32.42
N VAL A 35 -32.21 65.53 -33.10
CA VAL A 35 -32.01 65.56 -34.56
C VAL A 35 -31.24 64.29 -34.94
N ALA A 36 -31.88 63.42 -35.73
CA ALA A 36 -31.26 62.21 -36.23
C ALA A 36 -30.13 62.58 -37.17
N ALA A 37 -28.91 62.72 -36.63
CA ALA A 37 -27.72 62.42 -37.39
C ALA A 37 -27.89 61.00 -37.94
N SER A 38 -27.61 60.80 -39.22
CA SER A 38 -27.67 59.54 -39.92
C SER A 38 -26.79 58.49 -39.23
N GLN A 39 -27.33 57.82 -38.22
CA GLN A 39 -26.68 56.72 -37.52
C GLN A 39 -26.82 55.48 -38.39
N SER A 40 -25.77 55.20 -39.17
CA SER A 40 -25.46 53.82 -39.58
C SER A 40 -25.44 52.93 -38.34
N ALA A 41 -25.78 51.65 -38.51
CA ALA A 41 -26.06 50.69 -37.44
C ALA A 41 -25.14 50.83 -36.21
N ALA A 42 -25.75 50.80 -35.02
CA ALA A 42 -25.16 50.98 -33.69
C ALA A 42 -23.62 50.80 -33.59
N GLY A 43 -22.89 51.92 -33.48
CA GLY A 43 -21.46 51.94 -33.16
C GLY A 43 -20.50 51.83 -34.35
N GLU A 44 -21.03 51.80 -35.57
CA GLU A 44 -20.24 51.77 -36.80
C GLU A 44 -19.94 53.19 -37.29
N ILE A 45 -18.65 53.51 -37.44
CA ILE A 45 -18.16 54.78 -37.98
C ILE A 45 -17.86 54.59 -39.46
N LEU A 46 -18.59 55.34 -40.28
CA LEU A 46 -18.37 55.45 -41.72
C LEU A 46 -17.55 56.72 -42.02
N ALA A 47 -16.41 56.55 -42.68
CA ALA A 47 -15.63 57.66 -43.20
C ALA A 47 -15.26 57.45 -44.66
N CYS A 48 -14.98 58.55 -45.33
CA CYS A 48 -14.59 58.56 -46.73
C CYS A 48 -13.19 59.14 -46.85
N TYR A 49 -12.33 58.43 -47.58
CA TYR A 49 -11.02 58.92 -48.00
C TYR A 49 -11.12 59.54 -49.39
N THR A 50 -10.65 60.77 -49.56
CA THR A 50 -10.61 61.50 -50.83
C THR A 50 -9.23 61.34 -51.48
N PRO A 51 -9.07 60.54 -52.56
CA PRO A 51 -7.76 60.29 -53.14
C PRO A 51 -7.10 61.55 -53.73
N ALA A 52 -7.90 62.50 -54.21
CA ALA A 52 -7.42 63.73 -54.85
C ALA A 52 -6.75 64.70 -53.85
N SER A 53 -7.22 64.74 -52.60
CA SER A 53 -6.69 65.64 -51.55
C SER A 53 -5.93 64.90 -50.45
N GLY A 54 -6.03 63.58 -50.37
CA GLY A 54 -5.46 62.77 -49.29
C GLY A 54 -6.16 62.93 -47.94
N THR A 55 -7.34 63.56 -47.91
CA THR A 55 -8.07 63.84 -46.66
C THR A 55 -9.08 62.75 -46.35
N LEU A 56 -9.34 62.53 -45.06
CA LEU A 56 -10.41 61.67 -44.56
C LEU A 56 -11.48 62.54 -43.89
N TYR A 57 -12.75 62.26 -44.15
CA TYR A 57 -13.87 62.89 -43.45
C TYR A 57 -14.89 61.84 -42.99
N ILE A 58 -15.52 62.10 -41.85
CA ILE A 58 -16.56 61.23 -41.29
C ILE A 58 -17.89 61.61 -41.94
N VAL A 59 -18.63 60.60 -42.42
CA VAL A 59 -19.94 60.81 -43.04
C VAL A 59 -20.93 61.35 -42.00
N GLY A 60 -21.68 62.40 -42.35
CA GLY A 60 -22.66 63.00 -41.45
C GLY A 60 -22.08 63.89 -40.33
N ALA A 61 -20.77 64.14 -40.34
CA ALA A 61 -20.18 65.20 -39.50
C ALA A 61 -20.66 66.59 -39.95
N GLU A 62 -20.66 67.58 -39.04
CA GLU A 62 -21.10 68.94 -39.36
C GLU A 62 -20.28 69.53 -40.52
N GLY A 63 -20.96 69.85 -41.63
CA GLY A 63 -20.33 70.34 -42.86
C GLY A 63 -19.85 69.26 -43.84
N ALA A 64 -20.03 67.98 -43.53
CA ALA A 64 -19.68 66.85 -44.41
C ALA A 64 -20.92 66.28 -45.15
N PRO A 65 -20.75 65.66 -46.33
CA PRO A 65 -21.86 65.04 -47.04
C PRO A 65 -22.41 63.81 -46.29
N ALA A 66 -23.67 63.49 -46.57
CA ALA A 66 -24.38 62.34 -46.00
C ALA A 66 -23.89 60.98 -46.54
N GLU A 67 -23.07 60.98 -47.60
CA GLU A 67 -22.47 59.79 -48.20
C GLU A 67 -21.10 60.12 -48.82
N CYS A 68 -20.32 59.09 -49.18
CA CYS A 68 -19.07 59.28 -49.90
C CYS A 68 -19.32 59.88 -51.30
N ALA A 69 -18.68 61.00 -51.61
CA ALA A 69 -18.84 61.65 -52.90
C ALA A 69 -18.01 60.94 -53.98
N GLY A 70 -18.65 60.55 -55.08
CA GLY A 70 -17.98 60.08 -56.29
C GLY A 70 -16.97 58.95 -56.06
N GLN A 71 -15.70 59.21 -56.39
CA GLN A 71 -14.59 58.25 -56.33
C GLN A 71 -13.91 58.18 -54.94
N HIS A 72 -14.58 58.62 -53.88
CA HIS A 72 -14.06 58.48 -52.52
C HIS A 72 -14.14 57.03 -52.04
N LEU A 73 -13.14 56.59 -51.27
CA LEU A 73 -13.10 55.25 -50.70
C LEU A 73 -13.86 55.21 -49.37
N SER A 74 -14.88 54.36 -49.31
CA SER A 74 -15.63 54.08 -48.08
C SER A 74 -14.81 53.20 -47.13
N ILE A 75 -14.62 53.66 -45.91
CA ILE A 75 -13.95 52.93 -44.83
C ILE A 75 -14.91 52.89 -43.66
N THR A 76 -15.09 51.69 -43.11
CA THR A 76 -16.03 51.47 -42.03
C THR A 76 -15.35 50.72 -40.89
N TRP A 77 -15.51 51.19 -39.66
CA TRP A 77 -14.99 50.53 -38.46
C TRP A 77 -15.95 50.63 -37.29
N ASN A 78 -15.82 49.72 -36.33
CA ASN A 78 -16.62 49.75 -35.11
C ASN A 78 -15.92 50.56 -34.02
N GLN A 79 -16.69 51.30 -33.25
CA GLN A 79 -16.21 52.07 -32.10
C GLN A 79 -15.80 51.17 -30.92
N VAL A 80 -16.36 49.96 -30.84
CA VAL A 80 -16.11 49.00 -29.76
C VAL A 80 -15.60 47.69 -30.36
N GLY A 81 -14.51 47.15 -29.79
CA GLY A 81 -13.98 45.83 -30.16
C GLY A 81 -14.84 44.69 -29.57
N PRO A 82 -14.67 43.44 -30.05
CA PRO A 82 -15.38 42.31 -29.46
C PRO A 82 -14.98 42.13 -27.99
N GLN A 83 -15.90 41.60 -27.18
CA GLN A 83 -15.57 41.14 -25.83
C GLN A 83 -14.45 40.10 -25.90
N GLY A 84 -13.48 40.17 -24.98
CA GLY A 84 -12.41 39.17 -24.88
C GLY A 84 -12.96 37.77 -24.55
N PRO A 85 -12.22 36.69 -24.87
CA PRO A 85 -12.63 35.34 -24.52
C PRO A 85 -12.73 35.19 -22.98
N GLU A 86 -13.56 34.24 -22.54
CA GLU A 86 -13.59 33.82 -21.14
C GLU A 86 -12.19 33.34 -20.70
N GLY A 87 -11.80 33.65 -19.46
CA GLY A 87 -10.55 33.16 -18.90
C GLY A 87 -10.54 31.62 -18.78
N PRO A 88 -9.35 30.99 -18.73
CA PRO A 88 -9.26 29.55 -18.51
C PRO A 88 -9.84 29.17 -17.14
N ALA A 89 -10.34 27.94 -17.04
CA ALA A 89 -10.74 27.36 -15.75
C ALA A 89 -9.57 27.39 -14.75
N GLY A 90 -9.87 27.65 -13.48
CA GLY A 90 -8.86 27.60 -12.41
C GLY A 90 -8.25 26.20 -12.24
N PRO A 91 -7.06 26.09 -11.63
CA PRO A 91 -6.45 24.80 -11.35
C PRO A 91 -7.30 23.97 -10.39
N GLN A 92 -7.19 22.65 -10.49
CA GLN A 92 -7.77 21.73 -9.50
C GLN A 92 -7.20 22.04 -8.10
N GLY A 93 -8.06 21.99 -7.07
CA GLY A 93 -7.63 22.13 -5.68
C GLY A 93 -6.64 21.04 -5.26
N PRO A 94 -5.87 21.26 -4.18
CA PRO A 94 -4.94 20.26 -3.67
C PRO A 94 -5.66 18.99 -3.20
N GLU A 95 -4.97 17.86 -3.23
CA GLU A 95 -5.43 16.61 -2.62
C GLU A 95 -5.67 16.81 -1.12
N GLY A 96 -6.69 16.14 -0.58
CA GLY A 96 -6.97 16.14 0.85
C GLY A 96 -5.83 15.47 1.65
N PRO A 97 -5.71 15.77 2.96
CA PRO A 97 -4.72 15.09 3.80
C PRO A 97 -5.01 13.58 3.90
N ALA A 98 -3.95 12.78 4.07
CA ALA A 98 -4.09 11.36 4.35
C ALA A 98 -4.92 11.12 5.64
N GLY A 99 -5.71 10.06 5.66
CA GLY A 99 -6.48 9.67 6.85
C GLY A 99 -5.57 9.25 8.02
N PRO A 100 -6.08 9.29 9.26
CA PRO A 100 -5.32 8.84 10.43
C PRO A 100 -4.97 7.35 10.35
N GLN A 101 -3.86 6.95 10.97
CA GLN A 101 -3.50 5.55 11.15
C GLN A 101 -4.59 4.81 11.95
N GLY A 102 -4.91 3.58 11.56
CA GLY A 102 -5.83 2.73 12.31
C GLY A 102 -5.30 2.36 13.70
N PRO A 103 -6.16 1.92 14.64
CA PRO A 103 -5.75 1.49 15.97
C PRO A 103 -4.84 0.26 15.91
N GLU A 104 -4.00 0.08 16.94
CA GLU A 104 -3.22 -1.14 17.12
C GLU A 104 -4.12 -2.36 17.28
N GLY A 105 -3.70 -3.51 16.72
CA GLY A 105 -4.43 -4.77 16.88
C GLY A 105 -4.38 -5.29 18.32
N PRO A 106 -5.32 -6.16 18.72
CA PRO A 106 -5.29 -6.77 20.06
C PRO A 106 -4.05 -7.64 20.25
N GLN A 107 -3.57 -7.73 21.50
CA GLN A 107 -2.52 -8.68 21.87
C GLN A 107 -2.96 -10.12 21.54
N GLY A 108 -2.04 -10.92 20.99
CA GLY A 108 -2.29 -12.35 20.73
C GLY A 108 -2.56 -13.15 22.01
N PRO A 109 -3.19 -14.33 21.92
CA PRO A 109 -3.43 -15.19 23.08
C PRO A 109 -2.11 -15.63 23.72
N GLN A 110 -2.15 -15.88 25.03
CA GLN A 110 -1.04 -16.51 25.74
C GLN A 110 -0.75 -17.89 25.12
N GLY A 111 0.54 -18.22 24.97
CA GLY A 111 0.96 -19.56 24.53
C GLY A 111 0.56 -20.66 25.52
N PRO A 112 0.54 -21.94 25.09
CA PRO A 112 0.24 -23.05 25.98
C PRO A 112 1.24 -23.14 27.13
N GLU A 113 0.79 -23.67 28.27
CA GLU A 113 1.67 -24.00 29.39
C GLU A 113 2.75 -25.00 28.93
N GLY A 114 4.00 -24.79 29.37
CA GLY A 114 5.09 -25.72 29.08
C GLY A 114 4.88 -27.07 29.78
N PRO A 115 5.49 -28.16 29.28
CA PRO A 115 5.40 -29.46 29.93
C PRO A 115 5.86 -29.38 31.39
N SER A 116 5.19 -30.11 32.27
CA SER A 116 5.47 -30.16 33.71
C SER A 116 6.93 -30.58 33.96
N GLY A 117 7.73 -29.63 34.44
CA GLY A 117 9.18 -29.74 34.46
C GLY A 117 9.72 -30.58 35.62
N PHE A 118 9.45 -31.88 35.68
CA PHE A 118 10.29 -32.83 36.42
C PHE A 118 10.20 -34.22 35.80
N ALA A 119 10.93 -34.44 34.71
CA ALA A 119 11.34 -35.79 34.39
C ALA A 119 12.41 -36.17 35.43
N THR A 120 12.22 -37.27 36.17
CA THR A 120 13.22 -37.76 37.11
C THR A 120 14.51 -38.06 36.35
N THR A 121 15.55 -37.27 36.57
CA THR A 121 16.88 -37.56 36.01
C THR A 121 17.71 -38.31 37.03
N TYR A 122 18.41 -39.36 36.62
CA TYR A 122 19.39 -40.02 37.46
C TYR A 122 20.66 -40.38 36.67
N LEU A 123 21.74 -40.67 37.39
CA LEU A 123 23.04 -40.97 36.79
C LEU A 123 23.30 -42.47 36.83
N VAL A 124 23.60 -43.07 35.68
CA VAL A 124 24.17 -44.42 35.57
C VAL A 124 25.67 -44.32 35.33
N THR A 125 26.44 -45.26 35.90
CA THR A 125 27.90 -45.31 35.72
C THR A 125 28.37 -46.75 35.55
N ASN A 126 29.30 -46.97 34.64
CA ASN A 126 30.03 -48.22 34.46
C ASN A 126 31.53 -47.92 34.50
N SER A 127 32.32 -48.78 35.15
CA SER A 127 33.77 -48.61 35.28
C SER A 127 34.51 -49.91 35.02
N VAL A 128 35.67 -49.83 34.38
CA VAL A 128 36.51 -50.99 34.08
C VAL A 128 37.99 -50.64 34.26
N SER A 129 38.79 -51.61 34.70
CA SER A 129 40.24 -51.53 34.65
C SER A 129 40.72 -51.83 33.23
N LEU A 130 41.14 -50.80 32.50
CA LEU A 130 41.65 -50.92 31.15
C LEU A 130 43.13 -51.31 31.20
N ALA A 131 43.46 -52.49 30.69
CA ALA A 131 44.83 -52.98 30.63
C ALA A 131 45.78 -52.01 29.89
N ALA A 132 47.07 -52.10 30.19
CA ALA A 132 48.11 -51.31 29.54
C ALA A 132 48.06 -51.48 28.00
N ASN A 133 48.37 -50.42 27.26
CA ASN A 133 48.44 -50.44 25.79
C ASN A 133 47.19 -50.99 25.06
N THR A 134 46.02 -50.97 25.70
CA THR A 134 44.80 -51.58 25.18
C THR A 134 43.80 -50.53 24.71
N LEU A 135 42.96 -50.90 23.74
CA LEU A 135 41.81 -50.13 23.29
C LEU A 135 40.53 -50.89 23.61
N THR A 136 39.53 -50.21 24.18
CA THR A 136 38.24 -50.82 24.53
C THR A 136 37.14 -49.77 24.47
N PHE A 137 35.93 -50.23 24.16
CA PHE A 137 34.73 -49.42 24.28
C PHE A 137 34.00 -49.78 25.56
N LEU A 138 33.67 -48.77 26.36
CA LEU A 138 32.84 -48.92 27.55
C LEU A 138 31.53 -48.19 27.32
N SER A 139 30.42 -48.80 27.73
CA SER A 139 29.09 -48.23 27.61
C SER A 139 28.32 -48.26 28.92
N VAL A 140 27.38 -47.34 29.02
CA VAL A 140 26.31 -47.32 30.01
C VAL A 140 24.97 -47.28 29.30
N ASP A 141 24.00 -47.98 29.88
CA ASP A 141 22.64 -48.09 29.38
C ASP A 141 21.68 -47.49 30.41
N CYS A 142 20.75 -46.65 29.95
CA CYS A 142 19.56 -46.29 30.69
C CYS A 142 18.57 -47.45 30.72
N GLN A 143 17.57 -47.38 31.59
CA GLN A 143 16.54 -48.41 31.67
C GLN A 143 15.64 -48.39 30.42
N THR A 144 14.91 -49.47 30.20
CA THR A 144 13.94 -49.56 29.10
C THR A 144 12.90 -48.45 29.22
N GLY A 145 12.71 -47.69 28.14
CA GLY A 145 11.77 -46.56 28.11
C GLY A 145 12.41 -45.19 28.41
N GLU A 146 13.69 -45.17 28.78
CA GLU A 146 14.44 -43.95 29.05
C GLU A 146 15.33 -43.55 27.88
N ILE A 147 15.83 -42.32 27.93
CA ILE A 147 16.85 -41.81 27.01
C ILE A 147 18.05 -41.25 27.80
N ALA A 148 19.24 -41.38 27.22
CA ALA A 148 20.48 -40.81 27.73
C ALA A 148 20.66 -39.41 27.14
N ILE A 149 20.39 -38.37 27.95
CA ILE A 149 20.42 -36.97 27.50
C ILE A 149 21.81 -36.33 27.59
N ARG A 150 22.68 -36.86 28.45
CA ARG A 150 24.03 -36.35 28.64
C ARG A 150 24.97 -37.48 29.05
N GLY A 151 26.18 -37.47 28.50
CA GLY A 151 27.19 -38.47 28.74
C GLY A 151 28.49 -37.83 29.22
N GLY A 152 29.25 -38.58 30.00
CA GLY A 152 30.56 -38.17 30.48
C GLY A 152 31.47 -39.38 30.68
N PHE A 153 32.76 -39.12 30.84
CA PHE A 153 33.74 -40.14 31.17
C PHE A 153 34.78 -39.58 32.13
N PHE A 154 35.42 -40.48 32.85
CA PHE A 154 36.53 -40.18 33.75
C PHE A 154 37.60 -41.26 33.63
N ALA A 155 38.87 -40.87 33.77
CA ALA A 155 40.00 -41.77 33.84
C ALA A 155 40.78 -41.46 35.11
N SER A 156 41.13 -42.50 35.87
CA SER A 156 41.85 -42.40 37.14
C SER A 156 43.30 -41.90 37.02
N ALA A 157 43.84 -41.86 35.79
CA ALA A 157 45.17 -41.34 35.49
C ALA A 157 45.21 -40.74 34.07
N GLY A 158 46.25 -39.94 33.78
CA GLY A 158 46.58 -39.49 32.43
C GLY A 158 46.99 -40.64 31.51
N GLY A 159 47.38 -40.33 30.25
CA GLY A 159 47.76 -41.37 29.28
C GLY A 159 46.59 -42.25 28.82
N VAL A 160 45.35 -41.75 28.96
CA VAL A 160 44.16 -42.37 28.37
C VAL A 160 43.65 -41.43 27.28
N GLU A 161 43.69 -41.89 26.04
CA GLU A 161 43.21 -41.11 24.89
C GLU A 161 41.80 -41.56 24.49
N ILE A 162 40.92 -40.59 24.31
CA ILE A 162 39.53 -40.83 23.91
C ILE A 162 39.44 -40.94 22.39
N ARG A 163 38.97 -42.10 21.91
CA ARG A 163 38.82 -42.36 20.47
C ARG A 163 37.53 -41.81 19.91
N ARG A 164 36.44 -42.03 20.65
CA ARG A 164 35.09 -41.66 20.25
C ARG A 164 34.20 -41.63 21.48
N ALA A 165 33.30 -40.67 21.55
CA ALA A 165 32.22 -40.62 22.52
C ALA A 165 30.93 -40.32 21.77
N TYR A 166 29.92 -41.18 21.89
CA TYR A 166 28.69 -41.06 21.10
C TYR A 166 27.53 -41.87 21.69
N TYR A 167 26.34 -41.61 21.16
CA TYR A 167 25.11 -42.33 21.47
C TYR A 167 24.76 -43.26 20.30
N PRO A 168 25.13 -44.55 20.36
CA PRO A 168 24.76 -45.49 19.29
C PRO A 168 23.24 -45.65 19.16
N VAL A 169 22.53 -45.52 20.27
CA VAL A 169 21.06 -45.53 20.38
C VAL A 169 20.64 -44.53 21.46
N GLY A 170 19.40 -44.05 21.44
CA GLY A 170 18.94 -42.97 22.32
C GLY A 170 19.08 -43.25 23.83
N TYR A 171 19.17 -44.50 24.27
CA TYR A 171 19.28 -44.91 25.67
C TYR A 171 20.69 -45.35 26.08
N ARG A 172 21.67 -45.38 25.17
CA ARG A 172 23.04 -45.88 25.43
C ARG A 172 24.06 -44.78 25.18
N TYR A 173 24.98 -44.58 26.11
CA TYR A 173 26.15 -43.74 25.91
C TYR A 173 27.41 -44.61 25.90
N GLN A 174 28.29 -44.39 24.91
CA GLN A 174 29.47 -45.21 24.69
C GLN A 174 30.72 -44.37 24.44
N VAL A 175 31.83 -44.78 25.07
CA VAL A 175 33.13 -44.12 24.93
C VAL A 175 34.22 -45.15 24.63
N GLY A 176 35.01 -44.88 23.60
CA GLY A 176 36.21 -45.64 23.25
C GLY A 176 37.44 -45.04 23.93
N PHE A 177 38.13 -45.84 24.72
CA PHE A 177 39.36 -45.47 25.41
C PHE A 177 40.55 -46.21 24.82
N ARG A 178 41.68 -45.53 24.71
CA ARG A 178 42.99 -46.16 24.48
C ARG A 178 43.91 -45.82 25.64
N ASN A 179 44.31 -46.83 26.40
CA ASN A 179 45.34 -46.66 27.43
C ASN A 179 46.72 -46.72 26.77
N THR A 180 47.49 -45.64 26.84
CA THR A 180 48.87 -45.55 26.33
C THR A 180 49.91 -45.68 27.43
N ASN A 181 49.48 -45.94 28.67
CA ASN A 181 50.38 -46.22 29.77
C ASN A 181 50.88 -47.67 29.72
N SER A 182 51.99 -47.91 30.40
CA SER A 182 52.53 -49.25 30.68
C SER A 182 51.83 -49.96 31.85
N VAL A 183 50.83 -49.32 32.48
CA VAL A 183 50.05 -49.85 33.61
C VAL A 183 48.55 -49.80 33.31
N SER A 184 47.76 -50.62 34.01
CA SER A 184 46.30 -50.57 33.90
C SER A 184 45.75 -49.27 34.51
N VAL A 185 44.74 -48.69 33.85
CA VAL A 185 44.05 -47.48 34.32
C VAL A 185 42.56 -47.76 34.44
N THR A 186 41.95 -47.38 35.55
CA THR A 186 40.50 -47.45 35.70
C THR A 186 39.85 -46.30 34.93
N VAL A 187 38.92 -46.63 34.05
CA VAL A 187 38.08 -45.67 33.34
C VAL A 187 36.63 -45.88 33.71
N SER A 188 35.85 -44.80 33.75
CA SER A 188 34.41 -44.84 33.95
C SER A 188 33.69 -44.04 32.88
N VAL A 189 32.51 -44.52 32.52
CA VAL A 189 31.55 -43.82 31.65
C VAL A 189 30.29 -43.61 32.46
N SER A 190 29.69 -42.44 32.32
CA SER A 190 28.44 -42.09 33.00
C SER A 190 27.46 -41.48 32.02
N ALA A 191 26.17 -41.67 32.26
CA ALA A 191 25.10 -41.01 31.51
C ALA A 191 23.97 -40.56 32.44
N VAL A 192 23.38 -39.41 32.11
CA VAL A 192 22.16 -38.91 32.72
C VAL A 192 20.99 -39.48 31.95
N CYS A 193 20.18 -40.27 32.63
CA CYS A 193 18.99 -40.92 32.10
C CYS A 193 17.74 -40.16 32.51
N VAL A 194 16.75 -40.14 31.63
CA VAL A 194 15.45 -39.49 31.83
C VAL A 194 14.35 -40.29 31.14
N ASP A 195 13.13 -40.24 31.67
CA ASP A 195 11.97 -40.89 31.07
C ASP A 195 11.73 -40.37 29.63
N GLY A 196 11.78 -41.28 28.66
CA GLY A 196 11.60 -40.97 27.24
C GLY A 196 10.18 -40.51 26.89
N ALA A 197 9.18 -40.86 27.70
CA ALA A 197 7.81 -40.39 27.52
C ALA A 197 7.65 -38.90 27.82
N VAL A 198 8.49 -38.36 28.73
CA VAL A 198 8.48 -36.93 29.08
C VAL A 198 9.27 -36.10 28.07
N TYR A 199 10.34 -36.66 27.49
CA TYR A 199 11.19 -35.92 26.55
C TYR A 199 10.62 -35.82 25.11
N SER A 200 9.67 -36.67 24.74
CA SER A 200 9.15 -36.77 23.35
C SER A 200 7.88 -35.95 23.07
N ARG A 201 7.48 -35.04 23.98
CA ARG A 201 6.33 -34.14 23.79
C ARG A 201 6.73 -32.69 23.63
#